data_AF-A0A6G0ULK4-F1
#
_entry.id   AF-A0A6G0ULK4-F1
#
_cell.length_a   1.000
_cell.length_b   1.000
_cell.length_c   1.000
_cell.angle_alpha   90.00
_cell.angle_beta   90.00
_cell.angle_gamma   90.00
#
_symmetry.space_group_name_H-M   'P 1'
#
loop_
_entity.id
_entity.type
_entity.pdbx_description
1 polymer ?
#
loop_
_entity_poly.entity_id
_entity_poly.type
_entity_poly.pdbx_seq_one_letter_code
_entity_poly.pdbx_strand_id
1 'polypeptide(L)'
;MLEKRSYFELTSQFKFLLHTWSLSVEIQYYFIAPLLYFILHRTYGKHFILSIIHCSLFLQWTFRGTTFEFDLLFCRLWQFLIGTLVLLLAKENEIESESKVSNSKNFYLVHWPVILFGRYSNIDSNTYGFVSIVMICIVVSVLLYEFLDKIVPTITTLFISVQTGVIFGVILMICFYSPSLKPNIPEKKIELSKDPVANLSIKEVIQINEKFGATCSMLPINNCYNDTTLYEIFHEIENYRLWNHNCVVDFHPNGTKIVALLGNSFATRFSITAVKVLKEFPSVKKMYLISRASCTVFDTLLKMENAGWHCEKMIGKNIDFVKRVRPDVIINIARYNQINKIKLPIPKFENLQNSAVTFGIKKELAEYEKYVNKIILFEPSPLAYNSVFKGPGDISRILTFNHTSPSFDSLALSRGSVEMDLNPAWTRVKAGIADCKNCTVIPTFDLFCGKQKCPVAESSGISRYCDIYHLSEAGTDLMLPRLKNALKGIL
;
A
#
# COMPACT_ATOMS: atom_id res chain seq x y z
N MET A 1 11.19 11.46 -33.52
CA MET A 1 10.08 12.39 -33.22
C MET A 1 10.09 12.64 -31.73
N LEU A 2 10.28 13.89 -31.31
CA LEU A 2 10.20 14.28 -29.90
C LEU A 2 8.73 14.48 -29.55
N GLU A 3 8.16 13.61 -28.72
CA GLU A 3 6.85 13.88 -28.10
C GLU A 3 6.99 15.09 -27.18
N LYS A 4 6.31 16.19 -27.55
CA LYS A 4 6.09 17.32 -26.65
C LYS A 4 5.17 16.84 -25.52
N ARG A 5 5.74 16.53 -24.36
CA ARG A 5 4.94 16.44 -23.13
C ARG A 5 4.34 17.83 -22.84
N SER A 6 3.04 17.87 -22.63
CA SER A 6 2.32 19.12 -22.43
C SER A 6 2.63 19.70 -21.04
N TYR A 7 2.67 21.02 -20.90
CA TYR A 7 2.90 21.74 -19.63
C TYR A 7 1.98 21.26 -18.48
N PHE A 8 0.79 20.74 -18.82
CA PHE A 8 -0.18 20.18 -17.89
C PHE A 8 0.12 18.74 -17.42
N GLU A 9 0.90 17.95 -18.16
CA GLU A 9 1.34 16.62 -17.68
C GLU A 9 2.33 16.74 -16.51
N LEU A 10 3.20 17.76 -16.53
CA LEU A 10 4.17 17.99 -15.45
C LEU A 10 3.49 18.40 -14.13
N THR A 11 2.42 19.19 -14.22
CA THR A 11 1.63 19.63 -13.05
C THR A 11 0.69 18.55 -12.54
N SER A 12 0.22 17.63 -13.40
CA SER A 12 -0.60 16.48 -12.98
C SER A 12 0.16 15.46 -12.09
N GLN A 13 1.50 15.40 -12.20
CA GLN A 13 2.34 14.54 -11.36
C GLN A 13 2.57 15.13 -9.96
N PHE A 14 2.41 16.45 -9.81
CA PHE A 14 2.47 17.12 -8.52
C PHE A 14 1.07 17.06 -7.88
N LYS A 15 0.82 16.01 -7.09
CA LYS A 15 -0.41 15.90 -6.31
C LYS A 15 -0.34 16.88 -5.12
N PHE A 16 -0.47 18.18 -5.39
CA PHE A 16 -0.37 19.25 -4.40
C PHE A 16 -1.27 19.01 -3.16
N LEU A 17 -2.50 18.52 -3.40
CA LEU A 17 -3.46 18.14 -2.37
C LEU A 17 -3.02 16.92 -1.53
N LEU A 18 -2.19 16.03 -2.09
CA LEU A 18 -1.65 14.88 -1.36
C LEU A 18 -0.53 15.29 -0.38
N HIS A 19 0.23 16.34 -0.73
CA HIS A 19 1.30 16.89 0.11
C HIS A 19 0.82 17.93 1.13
N THR A 20 -0.39 18.44 0.97
CA THR A 20 -1.08 19.34 1.92
C THR A 20 -2.30 18.62 2.48
N TRP A 21 -2.02 17.56 3.25
CA TRP A 21 -3.04 16.66 3.79
C TRP A 21 -4.20 17.39 4.49
N SER A 22 -3.89 18.43 5.29
CA SER A 22 -4.91 19.27 5.92
C SER A 22 -5.74 20.03 4.89
N LEU A 23 -5.11 20.65 3.89
CA LEU A 23 -5.79 21.45 2.87
C LEU A 23 -6.73 20.62 1.98
N SER A 24 -6.35 19.39 1.63
CA SER A 24 -7.22 18.50 0.83
C SER A 24 -8.46 18.05 1.59
N VAL A 25 -8.30 17.75 2.89
CA VAL A 25 -9.41 17.40 3.78
C VAL A 25 -10.29 18.63 4.05
N GLU A 26 -9.68 19.81 4.24
CA GLU A 26 -10.37 21.07 4.48
C GLU A 26 -11.23 21.50 3.29
N ILE A 27 -10.71 21.44 2.06
CA ILE A 27 -11.51 21.81 0.87
C ILE A 27 -12.68 20.83 0.67
N GLN A 28 -12.48 19.54 0.91
CA GLN A 28 -13.57 18.56 0.89
C GLN A 28 -14.61 18.88 1.97
N TYR A 29 -14.18 19.22 3.18
CA TYR A 29 -15.06 19.60 4.28
C TYR A 29 -15.86 20.87 3.97
N TYR A 30 -15.23 21.93 3.43
CA TYR A 30 -15.91 23.19 3.12
C TYR A 30 -16.96 23.06 2.02
N PHE A 31 -16.84 22.08 1.11
CA PHE A 31 -17.88 21.79 0.13
C PHE A 31 -18.95 20.84 0.65
N ILE A 32 -18.56 19.80 1.39
CA ILE A 32 -19.45 18.72 1.81
C ILE A 32 -20.27 19.13 3.05
N ALA A 33 -19.67 19.80 4.03
CA ALA A 33 -20.34 20.14 5.28
C ALA A 33 -21.56 21.07 5.11
N PRO A 34 -21.53 22.13 4.28
CA PRO A 34 -22.70 22.97 4.04
C PRO A 34 -23.82 22.22 3.30
N LEU A 35 -23.47 21.36 2.35
CA LEU A 35 -24.43 20.57 1.58
C LEU A 35 -25.09 19.50 2.45
N LEU A 36 -24.29 18.79 3.26
CA LEU A 36 -24.80 17.83 4.24
C LEU A 36 -25.67 18.53 5.29
N TYR A 37 -25.24 19.67 5.83
CA TYR A 37 -26.07 20.45 6.75
C TYR A 37 -27.41 20.84 6.13
N PHE A 38 -27.42 21.36 4.89
CA PHE A 38 -28.64 21.80 4.20
C PHE A 38 -29.61 20.64 3.89
N ILE A 39 -29.09 19.50 3.41
CA ILE A 39 -29.89 18.31 3.07
C ILE A 39 -30.40 17.60 4.33
N LEU A 40 -29.55 17.46 5.36
CA LEU A 40 -29.83 16.66 6.54
C LEU A 40 -30.70 17.40 7.57
N HIS A 41 -30.54 18.72 7.73
CA HIS A 41 -31.35 19.54 8.64
C HIS A 41 -32.82 19.62 8.19
N ARG A 42 -33.10 19.52 6.89
CA ARG A 42 -34.44 19.79 6.34
C ARG A 42 -35.30 18.53 6.13
N THR A 43 -34.71 17.33 6.14
CA THR A 43 -35.37 16.18 5.49
C THR A 43 -35.34 14.84 6.25
N TYR A 44 -34.31 14.51 7.06
CA TYR A 44 -34.15 13.11 7.53
C TYR A 44 -33.76 12.89 9.02
N GLY A 45 -33.66 13.93 9.85
CA GLY A 45 -33.49 13.81 11.31
C GLY A 45 -32.19 13.14 11.79
N LYS A 46 -31.97 13.09 13.13
CA LYS A 46 -30.72 12.59 13.75
C LYS A 46 -30.43 11.10 13.47
N HIS A 47 -31.46 10.30 13.28
CA HIS A 47 -31.35 8.85 13.04
C HIS A 47 -30.74 8.52 11.67
N PHE A 48 -31.01 9.33 10.64
CA PHE A 48 -30.40 9.15 9.33
C PHE A 48 -28.90 9.48 9.37
N ILE A 49 -28.51 10.55 10.06
CA ILE A 49 -27.09 10.90 10.27
C ILE A 49 -26.35 9.79 11.01
N LEU A 50 -26.97 9.24 12.07
CA LEU A 50 -26.43 8.08 12.78
C LEU A 50 -26.23 6.90 11.83
N SER A 51 -27.18 6.59 10.93
CA SER A 51 -27.03 5.47 9.99
C SER A 51 -25.83 5.62 9.04
N ILE A 52 -25.55 6.85 8.57
CA ILE A 52 -24.40 7.14 7.70
C ILE A 52 -23.09 7.03 8.49
N ILE A 53 -23.06 7.52 9.73
CA ILE A 53 -21.90 7.38 10.62
C ILE A 53 -21.56 5.89 10.83
N HIS A 54 -22.55 5.06 11.14
CA HIS A 54 -22.34 3.62 11.34
C HIS A 54 -21.88 2.92 10.05
N CYS A 55 -22.48 3.25 8.90
CA CYS A 55 -22.04 2.71 7.61
C CYS A 55 -20.59 3.11 7.28
N SER A 56 -20.22 4.35 7.57
CA SER A 56 -18.86 4.87 7.37
C SER A 56 -17.84 4.16 8.28
N LEU A 57 -18.17 3.96 9.55
CA LEU A 57 -17.33 3.20 10.50
C LEU A 57 -17.20 1.73 10.09
N PHE A 58 -18.27 1.12 9.58
CA PHE A 58 -18.24 -0.24 9.03
C PHE A 58 -17.31 -0.33 7.82
N LEU A 59 -17.41 0.61 6.87
CA LEU A 59 -16.51 0.67 5.73
C LEU A 59 -15.06 0.83 6.18
N GLN A 60 -14.78 1.70 7.15
CA GLN A 60 -13.44 1.83 7.71
C GLN A 60 -12.93 0.52 8.33
N TRP A 61 -13.78 -0.19 9.07
CA TRP A 61 -13.43 -1.49 9.64
C TRP A 61 -13.12 -2.54 8.56
N THR A 62 -13.96 -2.63 7.52
CA THR A 62 -13.77 -3.60 6.42
C THR A 62 -12.52 -3.35 5.60
N PHE A 63 -12.14 -2.08 5.40
CA PHE A 63 -10.99 -1.69 4.59
C PHE A 63 -9.73 -1.44 5.41
N ARG A 64 -9.73 -1.73 6.71
CA ARG A 64 -8.62 -1.47 7.62
C ARG A 64 -7.31 -2.09 7.13
N GLY A 65 -6.25 -1.29 7.05
CA GLY A 65 -4.93 -1.72 6.57
C GLY A 65 -4.80 -1.78 5.04
N THR A 66 -5.82 -1.35 4.28
CA THR A 66 -5.76 -1.21 2.82
C THR A 66 -5.64 0.27 2.43
N THR A 67 -5.21 0.57 1.20
CA THR A 67 -5.18 1.96 0.70
C THR A 67 -6.57 2.61 0.63
N PHE A 68 -7.63 1.80 0.53
CA PHE A 68 -9.02 2.28 0.51
C PHE A 68 -9.46 2.89 1.84
N GLU A 69 -8.87 2.48 2.97
CA GLU A 69 -9.15 3.08 4.29
C GLU A 69 -8.93 4.59 4.27
N PHE A 70 -7.89 5.02 3.56
CA PHE A 70 -7.51 6.42 3.44
C PHE A 70 -8.04 7.07 2.16
N ASP A 71 -8.07 6.38 1.02
CA ASP A 71 -8.43 7.03 -0.26
C ASP A 71 -9.95 7.18 -0.46
N LEU A 72 -10.77 6.33 0.17
CA LEU A 72 -12.22 6.37 -0.02
C LEU A 72 -12.89 7.34 0.97
N LEU A 73 -13.52 8.40 0.44
CA LEU A 73 -14.23 9.40 1.25
C LEU A 73 -15.31 8.76 2.16
N PHE A 74 -15.98 7.72 1.69
CA PHE A 74 -17.04 7.03 2.44
C PHE A 74 -16.55 6.39 3.74
N CYS A 75 -15.29 5.96 3.83
CA CYS A 75 -14.68 5.45 5.05
C CYS A 75 -14.46 6.54 6.11
N ARG A 76 -14.48 7.82 5.72
CA ARG A 76 -14.16 8.98 6.57
C ARG A 76 -15.35 9.89 6.86
N LEU A 77 -16.51 9.61 6.28
CA LEU A 77 -17.75 10.38 6.50
C LEU A 77 -18.13 10.52 7.97
N TRP A 78 -17.85 9.52 8.82
CA TRP A 78 -18.13 9.61 10.26
C TRP A 78 -17.40 10.78 10.93
N GLN A 79 -16.18 11.11 10.48
CA GLN A 79 -15.36 12.19 11.05
C GLN A 79 -15.99 13.56 10.80
N PHE A 80 -16.62 13.72 9.62
CA PHE A 80 -17.28 14.96 9.24
C PHE A 80 -18.68 15.11 9.85
N LEU A 81 -19.36 13.99 10.12
CA LEU A 81 -20.74 13.97 10.60
C LEU A 81 -20.89 13.98 12.13
N ILE A 82 -19.84 13.61 12.88
CA ILE A 82 -19.91 13.56 14.35
C ILE A 82 -20.15 14.94 14.97
N GLY A 83 -19.58 16.00 14.40
CA GLY A 83 -19.82 17.39 14.84
C GLY A 83 -21.27 17.85 14.59
N THR A 84 -21.85 17.47 13.44
CA THR A 84 -23.26 17.75 13.13
C THR A 84 -24.20 17.01 14.07
N LEU A 85 -23.88 15.75 14.42
CA LEU A 85 -24.65 14.98 15.40
C LEU A 85 -24.64 15.66 16.77
N VAL A 86 -23.47 16.11 17.25
CA VAL A 86 -23.34 16.83 18.53
C VAL A 86 -24.18 18.12 18.53
N LEU A 87 -24.17 18.89 17.44
CA LEU A 87 -24.98 20.10 17.30
C LEU A 87 -26.49 19.81 17.37
N LEU A 88 -26.95 18.76 16.68
CA LEU A 88 -28.37 18.37 16.70
C LEU A 88 -28.81 17.90 18.10
N LEU A 89 -27.96 17.16 18.80
CA LEU A 89 -28.21 16.75 20.19
C LEU A 89 -28.17 17.94 21.16
N ALA A 90 -27.33 18.95 20.91
CA ALA A 90 -27.28 20.17 21.72
C ALA A 90 -28.52 21.05 21.52
N LYS A 91 -29.03 21.16 20.29
CA LYS A 91 -30.21 21.97 19.96
C LYS A 91 -31.51 21.41 20.53
N GLU A 92 -31.62 20.10 20.72
CA GLU A 92 -32.75 19.48 21.44
C GLU A 92 -32.88 19.98 22.89
N ASN A 93 -31.80 20.48 23.49
CA ASN A 93 -31.82 21.05 24.85
C ASN A 93 -32.14 22.56 24.90
N GLU A 94 -32.21 23.26 23.76
CA GLU A 94 -32.55 24.69 23.68
C GLU A 94 -33.98 24.97 23.18
N ILE A 95 -34.73 23.94 22.73
CA ILE A 95 -36.07 24.08 22.12
C ILE A 95 -37.20 24.33 23.14
N GLU A 96 -36.95 24.33 24.44
CA GLU A 96 -37.98 24.70 25.44
C GLU A 96 -38.35 26.20 25.44
N SER A 97 -37.58 27.10 24.79
CA SER A 97 -37.88 28.55 24.78
C SER A 97 -38.58 29.09 23.52
N GLU A 98 -38.79 28.30 22.46
CA GLU A 98 -39.39 28.78 21.18
C GLU A 98 -40.89 28.47 21.01
N SER A 99 -41.56 27.90 22.00
CA SER A 99 -42.99 27.52 21.92
C SER A 99 -43.96 28.69 21.71
N LYS A 100 -43.51 29.95 21.85
CA LYS A 100 -44.34 31.14 21.59
C LYS A 100 -44.33 31.64 20.14
N VAL A 101 -43.37 31.22 19.29
CA VAL A 101 -43.24 31.77 17.91
C VAL A 101 -43.93 30.91 16.85
N SER A 102 -44.11 29.60 17.08
CA SER A 102 -44.70 28.68 16.08
C SER A 102 -46.14 29.04 15.66
N ASN A 103 -46.98 29.49 16.61
CA ASN A 103 -48.39 29.83 16.32
C ASN A 103 -48.57 30.93 15.26
N SER A 104 -47.58 31.82 15.11
CA SER A 104 -47.62 32.91 14.13
C SER A 104 -47.37 32.46 12.68
N LYS A 105 -46.59 31.40 12.46
CA LYS A 105 -46.23 30.91 11.11
C LYS A 105 -47.39 30.19 10.42
N ASN A 106 -48.13 29.35 11.15
CA ASN A 106 -49.27 28.60 10.60
C ASN A 106 -50.48 29.51 10.33
N PHE A 107 -50.66 30.57 11.12
CA PHE A 107 -51.63 31.62 10.82
C PHE A 107 -51.24 32.38 9.54
N TYR A 108 -49.95 32.69 9.37
CA TYR A 108 -49.47 33.39 8.18
C TYR A 108 -49.72 32.61 6.87
N LEU A 109 -49.63 31.29 6.90
CA LEU A 109 -49.86 30.44 5.71
C LEU A 109 -51.34 30.32 5.32
N VAL A 110 -52.26 30.42 6.29
CA VAL A 110 -53.69 30.14 6.09
C VAL A 110 -54.51 31.42 5.83
N HIS A 111 -54.16 32.54 6.46
CA HIS A 111 -55.00 33.74 6.39
C HIS A 111 -55.10 34.30 4.97
N TRP A 112 -54.01 34.37 4.20
CA TRP A 112 -54.05 34.96 2.86
C TRP A 112 -54.95 34.20 1.87
N PRO A 113 -54.84 32.88 1.70
CA PRO A 113 -55.73 32.12 0.82
C PRO A 113 -57.21 32.17 1.23
N VAL A 114 -57.49 32.10 2.54
CA VAL A 114 -58.87 32.09 3.06
C VAL A 114 -59.51 33.47 2.95
N ILE A 115 -58.76 34.55 3.20
CA ILE A 115 -59.22 35.93 3.00
C ILE A 115 -59.42 36.22 1.51
N LEU A 116 -58.49 35.79 0.64
CA LEU A 116 -58.63 35.94 -0.82
C LEU A 116 -59.84 35.18 -1.36
N PHE A 117 -60.09 33.95 -0.88
CA PHE A 117 -61.26 33.18 -1.26
C PHE A 117 -62.57 33.81 -0.77
N GLY A 118 -62.59 34.30 0.47
CA GLY A 118 -63.75 35.01 1.05
C GLY A 118 -64.09 36.28 0.27
N ARG A 119 -63.08 37.05 -0.13
CA ARG A 119 -63.21 38.23 -0.99
C ARG A 119 -63.66 37.91 -2.40
N TYR A 120 -63.05 36.90 -3.02
CA TYR A 120 -63.45 36.43 -4.36
C TYR A 120 -64.91 35.98 -4.40
N SER A 121 -65.39 35.38 -3.30
CA SER A 121 -66.77 34.88 -3.17
C SER A 121 -67.77 35.91 -2.62
N ASN A 122 -67.37 37.18 -2.42
CA ASN A 122 -68.17 38.27 -1.82
C ASN A 122 -68.74 37.98 -0.42
N ILE A 123 -68.12 37.07 0.33
CA ILE A 123 -68.56 36.65 1.66
C ILE A 123 -68.24 37.76 2.70
N ASP A 124 -67.25 38.61 2.45
CA ASP A 124 -66.87 39.71 3.36
C ASP A 124 -67.74 40.98 3.22
N SER A 125 -68.80 40.94 2.39
CA SER A 125 -69.71 42.07 2.17
C SER A 125 -70.54 42.47 3.40
N ASN A 126 -70.57 41.62 4.43
CA ASN A 126 -71.25 41.83 5.71
C ASN A 126 -70.29 41.51 6.87
N THR A 127 -70.37 42.27 7.97
CA THR A 127 -69.63 42.04 9.22
C THR A 127 -69.66 40.59 9.70
N TYR A 128 -70.80 39.89 9.60
CA TYR A 128 -70.91 38.48 10.00
C TYR A 128 -70.08 37.54 9.10
N GLY A 129 -69.97 37.84 7.81
CA GLY A 129 -69.15 37.07 6.88
C GLY A 129 -67.66 37.30 7.10
N PHE A 130 -67.25 38.54 7.39
CA PHE A 130 -65.88 38.86 7.79
C PHE A 130 -65.46 38.13 9.08
N VAL A 131 -66.32 38.15 10.10
CA VAL A 131 -66.06 37.44 11.38
C VAL A 131 -65.96 35.93 11.16
N SER A 132 -66.80 35.37 10.29
CA SER A 132 -66.76 33.94 9.94
C SER A 132 -65.45 33.53 9.27
N ILE A 133 -64.93 34.36 8.36
CA ILE A 133 -63.63 34.15 7.69
C ILE A 133 -62.49 34.12 8.72
N VAL A 134 -62.47 35.07 9.65
CA VAL A 134 -61.43 35.13 10.71
C VAL A 134 -61.48 33.89 11.61
N MET A 135 -62.68 33.45 11.99
CA MET A 135 -62.84 32.24 12.80
C MET A 135 -62.38 30.97 12.06
N ILE A 136 -62.65 30.88 10.75
CA ILE A 136 -62.18 29.78 9.91
C ILE A 136 -60.65 29.79 9.81
N CYS A 137 -60.02 30.95 9.66
CA CYS A 137 -58.55 31.04 9.66
C CYS A 137 -57.95 30.50 10.96
N ILE A 138 -58.53 30.86 12.12
CA ILE A 138 -58.04 30.39 13.42
C ILE A 138 -58.21 28.88 13.55
N VAL A 139 -59.39 28.35 13.22
CA VAL A 139 -59.68 26.90 13.34
C VAL A 139 -58.79 26.09 12.39
N VAL A 140 -58.65 26.50 11.13
CA VAL A 140 -57.82 25.81 10.15
C VAL A 140 -56.34 25.88 10.53
N SER A 141 -55.85 27.00 11.09
CA SER A 141 -54.48 27.10 11.59
C SER A 141 -54.22 26.20 12.79
N VAL A 142 -55.18 26.06 13.71
CA VAL A 142 -55.07 25.14 14.86
C VAL A 142 -55.09 23.68 14.39
N LEU A 143 -55.96 23.33 13.45
CA LEU A 143 -56.02 21.98 12.88
C LEU A 143 -54.75 21.63 12.10
N LEU A 144 -54.20 22.58 11.33
CA LEU A 144 -52.92 22.39 10.64
C LEU A 144 -51.76 22.24 11.61
N TYR A 145 -51.76 22.98 12.73
CA TYR A 145 -50.77 22.80 13.78
C TYR A 145 -50.84 21.40 14.40
N GLU A 146 -52.03 20.94 14.81
CA GLU A 146 -52.21 19.61 15.38
C GLU A 146 -51.87 18.49 14.37
N PHE A 147 -52.20 18.67 13.08
CA PHE A 147 -51.94 17.66 12.05
C PHE A 147 -50.46 17.62 11.59
N LEU A 148 -49.85 18.78 11.32
CA LEU A 148 -48.49 18.86 10.77
C LEU A 148 -47.40 18.68 11.83
N ASP A 149 -47.58 19.24 13.04
CA ASP A 149 -46.51 19.22 14.06
C ASP A 149 -46.56 17.97 14.95
N LYS A 150 -47.71 17.30 15.12
CA LYS A 150 -47.81 16.10 15.98
C LYS A 150 -47.92 14.78 15.24
N ILE A 151 -48.66 14.72 14.12
CA ILE A 151 -48.99 13.44 13.46
C ILE A 151 -47.95 13.06 12.39
N VAL A 152 -47.54 14.00 11.54
CA VAL A 152 -46.60 13.73 10.44
C VAL A 152 -45.22 13.25 10.90
N PRO A 153 -44.58 13.83 11.95
CA PRO A 153 -43.27 13.39 12.42
C PRO A 153 -43.31 11.96 12.96
N THR A 154 -44.39 11.58 13.64
CA THR A 154 -44.59 10.27 14.27
C THR A 154 -44.78 9.15 13.22
N ILE A 155 -45.51 9.43 12.14
CA ILE A 155 -45.73 8.45 11.05
C ILE A 155 -44.47 8.30 10.17
N THR A 156 -43.75 9.40 9.89
CA THR A 156 -42.52 9.34 9.08
C THR A 156 -41.34 8.73 9.83
N THR A 157 -41.17 9.00 11.13
CA THR A 157 -40.11 8.34 11.92
C THR A 157 -40.35 6.84 12.09
N LEU A 158 -41.60 6.39 12.26
CA LEU A 158 -41.93 4.97 12.34
C LEU A 158 -41.65 4.23 11.03
N PHE A 159 -42.01 4.82 9.88
CA PHE A 159 -41.78 4.20 8.57
C PHE A 159 -40.28 4.08 8.22
N ILE A 160 -39.50 5.13 8.53
CA ILE A 160 -38.05 5.17 8.27
C ILE A 160 -37.29 4.23 9.23
N SER A 161 -37.70 4.14 10.49
CA SER A 161 -37.08 3.21 11.47
C SER A 161 -37.34 1.75 11.12
N VAL A 162 -38.53 1.42 10.61
CA VAL A 162 -38.83 0.07 10.09
C VAL A 162 -38.03 -0.25 8.83
N GLN A 163 -37.96 0.67 7.85
CA GLN A 163 -37.18 0.45 6.63
C GLN A 163 -35.68 0.31 6.90
N THR A 164 -35.11 1.16 7.77
CA THR A 164 -33.70 1.06 8.18
C THR A 164 -33.42 -0.21 8.98
N GLY A 165 -34.34 -0.64 9.84
CA GLY A 165 -34.25 -1.93 10.55
C GLY A 165 -34.29 -3.14 9.61
N VAL A 166 -35.13 -3.12 8.57
CA VAL A 166 -35.21 -4.19 7.56
C VAL A 166 -33.93 -4.24 6.71
N ILE A 167 -33.43 -3.09 6.26
CA ILE A 167 -32.16 -3.02 5.50
C ILE A 167 -30.99 -3.52 6.36
N PHE A 168 -30.93 -3.12 7.63
CA PHE A 168 -29.93 -3.59 8.59
C PHE A 168 -30.03 -5.11 8.83
N GLY A 169 -31.25 -5.65 8.95
CA GLY A 169 -31.50 -7.09 9.04
C GLY A 169 -31.05 -7.86 7.80
N VAL A 170 -31.29 -7.32 6.60
CA VAL A 170 -30.83 -7.91 5.33
C VAL A 170 -29.29 -7.88 5.23
N ILE A 171 -28.64 -6.79 5.65
CA ILE A 171 -27.18 -6.70 5.68
C ILE A 171 -26.59 -7.71 6.68
N LEU A 172 -27.15 -7.84 7.88
CA LEU A 172 -26.75 -8.85 8.85
C LEU A 172 -26.98 -10.27 8.31
N MET A 173 -28.10 -10.52 7.65
CA MET A 173 -28.39 -11.81 7.03
C MET A 173 -27.38 -12.14 5.93
N ILE A 174 -27.01 -11.17 5.08
CA ILE A 174 -25.93 -11.33 4.09
C ILE A 174 -24.58 -11.59 4.78
N CYS A 175 -24.30 -10.98 5.93
CA CYS A 175 -23.07 -11.22 6.71
C CYS A 175 -23.04 -12.61 7.37
N PHE A 176 -24.19 -13.16 7.77
CA PHE A 176 -24.29 -14.51 8.38
C PHE A 176 -24.42 -15.62 7.33
N TYR A 177 -25.00 -15.33 6.15
CA TYR A 177 -25.17 -16.26 5.03
C TYR A 177 -24.13 -16.12 3.92
N SER A 178 -23.08 -15.32 4.10
CA SER A 178 -21.89 -15.45 3.26
C SER A 178 -20.98 -16.51 3.88
N PRO A 179 -21.10 -17.81 3.51
CA PRO A 179 -19.98 -18.70 3.72
C PRO A 179 -18.83 -18.06 2.96
N SER A 180 -17.67 -17.99 3.60
CA SER A 180 -16.41 -17.56 2.99
C SER A 180 -16.43 -17.93 1.51
N LEU A 181 -16.54 -16.91 0.64
CA LEU A 181 -16.60 -17.07 -0.81
C LEU A 181 -15.27 -17.68 -1.27
N LYS A 182 -15.14 -19.00 -1.13
CA LYS A 182 -14.24 -19.82 -1.92
C LYS A 182 -15.01 -20.10 -3.20
N PRO A 183 -14.67 -19.46 -4.34
CA PRO A 183 -15.29 -19.80 -5.60
C PRO A 183 -15.04 -21.29 -5.87
N ASN A 184 -16.13 -22.03 -6.04
CA ASN A 184 -16.10 -23.42 -6.45
C ASN A 184 -15.81 -23.43 -7.96
N ILE A 185 -14.54 -23.34 -8.31
CA ILE A 185 -14.09 -23.41 -9.70
C ILE A 185 -14.27 -24.88 -10.13
N PRO A 186 -15.09 -25.18 -11.15
CA PRO A 186 -15.21 -26.55 -11.65
C PRO A 186 -13.83 -26.99 -12.17
N GLU A 187 -13.27 -28.03 -11.56
CA GLU A 187 -12.02 -28.67 -11.99
C GLU A 187 -12.20 -29.24 -13.39
N LYS A 188 -11.75 -28.49 -14.39
CA LYS A 188 -11.44 -29.06 -15.70
C LYS A 188 -9.92 -29.22 -15.76
N LYS A 189 -9.45 -30.47 -15.76
CA LYS A 189 -8.06 -30.80 -16.07
C LYS A 189 -7.75 -30.27 -17.48
N ILE A 190 -7.00 -29.18 -17.54
CA ILE A 190 -6.41 -28.67 -18.78
C ILE A 190 -4.92 -28.94 -18.66
N GLU A 191 -4.43 -29.82 -19.52
CA GLU A 191 -2.99 -30.04 -19.70
C GLU A 191 -2.37 -28.75 -20.25
N LEU A 192 -1.63 -28.03 -19.41
CA LEU A 192 -0.75 -26.95 -19.86
C LEU A 192 0.63 -27.51 -20.22
N SER A 193 1.20 -26.91 -21.26
CA SER A 193 2.44 -27.29 -21.92
C SER A 193 3.64 -27.47 -20.97
N LYS A 194 4.41 -28.52 -21.27
CA LYS A 194 5.63 -28.99 -20.61
C LYS A 194 6.62 -27.87 -20.25
N ASP A 195 6.67 -27.55 -18.96
CA ASP A 195 7.84 -27.08 -18.22
C ASP A 195 7.84 -27.85 -16.87
N PRO A 196 8.97 -28.07 -16.17
CA PRO A 196 9.06 -29.01 -15.04
C PRO A 196 8.23 -28.64 -13.79
N VAL A 197 7.51 -27.51 -13.82
CA VAL A 197 6.62 -27.01 -12.76
C VAL A 197 5.12 -27.31 -13.05
N ALA A 198 4.82 -27.96 -14.18
CA ALA A 198 3.49 -28.04 -14.79
C ALA A 198 2.44 -29.00 -14.15
N ASN A 199 2.59 -29.43 -12.89
CA ASN A 199 1.57 -30.26 -12.21
C ASN A 199 0.71 -29.51 -11.18
N LEU A 200 0.86 -28.18 -11.06
CA LEU A 200 0.08 -27.39 -10.10
C LEU A 200 -1.26 -26.95 -10.70
N SER A 201 -2.33 -27.17 -9.94
CA SER A 201 -3.65 -26.61 -10.22
C SER A 201 -3.65 -25.09 -10.06
N ILE A 202 -4.58 -24.40 -10.73
CA ILE A 202 -4.76 -22.94 -10.61
C ILE A 202 -4.93 -22.53 -9.14
N LYS A 203 -5.65 -23.34 -8.35
CA LYS A 203 -5.86 -23.10 -6.93
C LYS A 203 -4.55 -23.14 -6.13
N GLU A 204 -3.64 -24.07 -6.43
CA GLU A 204 -2.32 -24.13 -5.80
C GLU A 204 -1.46 -22.92 -6.19
N VAL A 205 -1.50 -22.49 -7.46
CA VAL A 205 -0.79 -21.28 -7.90
C VAL A 205 -1.30 -20.03 -7.18
N ILE A 206 -2.63 -19.89 -7.01
CA ILE A 206 -3.23 -18.80 -6.25
C ILE A 206 -2.76 -18.84 -4.79
N GLN A 207 -2.75 -20.01 -4.15
CA GLN A 207 -2.28 -20.18 -2.77
C GLN A 207 -0.79 -19.82 -2.62
N ILE A 208 0.05 -20.18 -3.59
CA ILE A 208 1.47 -19.80 -3.63
C ILE A 208 1.60 -18.28 -3.70
N ASN A 209 0.85 -17.62 -4.58
CA ASN A 209 0.87 -16.17 -4.74
C ASN A 209 0.37 -15.44 -3.47
N GLU A 210 -0.72 -15.91 -2.86
CA GLU A 210 -1.22 -15.38 -1.59
C GLU A 210 -0.18 -15.53 -0.48
N LYS A 211 0.48 -16.69 -0.39
CA LYS A 211 1.58 -16.93 0.55
C LYS A 211 2.74 -15.96 0.33
N PHE A 212 3.14 -15.73 -0.92
CA PHE A 212 4.18 -14.75 -1.23
C PHE A 212 3.81 -13.36 -0.73
N GLY A 213 2.59 -12.89 -1.00
CA GLY A 213 2.11 -11.61 -0.50
C GLY A 213 2.11 -11.52 1.02
N ALA A 214 1.56 -12.54 1.70
CA ALA A 214 1.41 -12.55 3.16
C ALA A 214 2.75 -12.64 3.92
N THR A 215 3.77 -13.26 3.32
CA THR A 215 5.07 -13.52 3.97
C THR A 215 6.21 -12.67 3.41
N CYS A 216 5.90 -11.66 2.59
CA CYS A 216 6.92 -10.81 1.96
C CYS A 216 7.82 -10.11 3.00
N SER A 217 7.23 -9.77 4.15
CA SER A 217 7.92 -9.12 5.28
C SER A 217 8.62 -10.04 6.26
N MET A 218 8.48 -11.35 6.07
CA MET A 218 9.10 -12.34 6.95
C MET A 218 10.45 -12.78 6.36
N LEU A 219 11.35 -13.19 7.24
CA LEU A 219 12.58 -13.87 6.85
C LEU A 219 12.20 -15.22 6.20
N PRO A 220 12.59 -15.50 4.95
CA PRO A 220 12.08 -16.66 4.21
C PRO A 220 12.80 -17.97 4.54
N ILE A 221 13.80 -17.95 5.42
CA ILE A 221 14.58 -19.14 5.81
C ILE A 221 14.18 -19.63 7.19
N ASN A 222 14.06 -20.96 7.32
CA ASN A 222 13.90 -21.65 8.59
C ASN A 222 15.29 -22.05 9.13
N ASN A 223 15.47 -22.10 10.44
CA ASN A 223 16.73 -22.44 11.13
C ASN A 223 17.84 -21.37 11.04
N CYS A 224 17.46 -20.11 11.23
CA CYS A 224 18.42 -19.03 11.44
C CYS A 224 18.52 -18.69 12.93
N TYR A 225 19.74 -18.49 13.44
CA TYR A 225 19.98 -18.12 14.84
C TYR A 225 20.97 -16.96 14.95
N ASN A 226 20.95 -16.24 16.07
CA ASN A 226 21.92 -15.17 16.35
C ASN A 226 23.08 -15.77 17.16
N ASP A 227 24.29 -15.77 16.61
CA ASP A 227 25.48 -16.24 17.33
C ASP A 227 26.11 -15.11 18.16
N THR A 228 27.02 -15.46 19.07
CA THR A 228 27.65 -14.48 19.96
C THR A 228 28.40 -13.39 19.17
N THR A 229 29.00 -13.75 18.03
CA THR A 229 29.74 -12.80 17.18
C THR A 229 28.82 -11.76 16.57
N LEU A 230 27.69 -12.17 16.00
CA LEU A 230 26.69 -11.23 15.48
C LEU A 230 26.12 -10.35 16.58
N TYR A 231 25.77 -10.93 17.73
CA TYR A 231 25.27 -10.17 18.87
C TYR A 231 26.27 -9.09 19.32
N GLU A 232 27.53 -9.45 19.57
CA GLU A 232 28.56 -8.49 19.99
C GLU A 232 28.76 -7.34 19.02
N ILE A 233 28.65 -7.59 17.71
CA ILE A 233 28.87 -6.57 16.68
C ILE A 233 27.63 -5.68 16.52
N PHE A 234 26.43 -6.28 16.49
CA PHE A 234 25.22 -5.62 16.02
C PHE A 234 24.17 -5.30 17.09
N HIS A 235 24.31 -5.77 18.34
CA HIS A 235 23.31 -5.55 19.42
C HIS A 235 22.95 -4.06 19.63
N GLU A 236 23.90 -3.14 19.48
CA GLU A 236 23.67 -1.68 19.60
C GLU A 236 22.73 -1.12 18.51
N ILE A 237 22.60 -1.85 17.40
CA ILE A 237 21.87 -1.46 16.19
C ILE A 237 20.60 -2.28 15.99
N GLU A 238 20.46 -3.45 16.65
CA GLU A 238 19.28 -4.31 16.55
C GLU A 238 18.01 -3.68 17.17
N ASN A 239 18.15 -2.70 18.07
CA ASN A 239 17.01 -2.00 18.70
C ASN A 239 16.17 -1.15 17.74
N TYR A 240 16.61 -0.93 16.50
CA TYR A 240 15.85 -0.21 15.48
C TYR A 240 14.89 -1.17 14.76
N ARG A 241 13.65 -1.29 15.27
CA ARG A 241 12.62 -2.32 15.01
C ARG A 241 12.15 -2.60 13.56
N LEU A 242 12.76 -2.10 12.50
CA LEU A 242 12.23 -2.29 11.14
C LEU A 242 13.22 -3.09 10.26
N TRP A 243 12.90 -4.37 10.02
CA TRP A 243 13.47 -5.24 8.96
C TRP A 243 15.01 -5.37 8.98
N ASN A 244 15.55 -5.62 10.17
CA ASN A 244 16.93 -6.05 10.33
C ASN A 244 16.95 -7.58 10.48
N HIS A 245 17.70 -8.25 9.62
CA HIS A 245 17.90 -9.68 9.72
C HIS A 245 19.39 -9.97 9.73
N ASN A 246 19.88 -10.20 10.95
CA ASN A 246 21.22 -10.71 11.23
C ASN A 246 21.05 -12.12 11.76
N CYS A 247 21.55 -13.11 11.04
CA CYS A 247 21.48 -14.48 11.53
C CYS A 247 22.47 -15.40 10.81
N VAL A 248 22.71 -16.55 11.42
CA VAL A 248 23.62 -17.60 10.96
C VAL A 248 22.81 -18.82 10.53
N VAL A 249 23.22 -19.42 9.42
CA VAL A 249 22.74 -20.71 8.94
C VAL A 249 23.91 -21.68 8.87
N ASP A 250 23.80 -22.81 9.56
CA ASP A 250 24.75 -23.91 9.46
C ASP A 250 24.42 -24.84 8.29
N PHE A 251 25.46 -25.38 7.66
CA PHE A 251 25.36 -26.29 6.51
C PHE A 251 26.06 -27.62 6.84
N HIS A 252 27.31 -27.79 6.38
CA HIS A 252 28.04 -29.05 6.53
C HIS A 252 28.98 -28.97 7.73
N PRO A 253 28.91 -29.90 8.71
CA PRO A 253 29.78 -29.89 9.89
C PRO A 253 31.28 -29.93 9.56
N ASN A 254 31.63 -30.64 8.49
CA ASN A 254 33.00 -30.77 7.98
C ASN A 254 33.39 -29.67 7.00
N GLY A 255 32.48 -28.75 6.69
CA GLY A 255 32.77 -27.59 5.87
C GLY A 255 33.80 -26.68 6.57
N THR A 256 34.59 -25.97 5.77
CA THR A 256 35.60 -25.02 6.25
C THR A 256 35.31 -23.59 5.79
N LYS A 257 34.47 -23.43 4.76
CA LYS A 257 34.19 -22.15 4.12
C LYS A 257 33.08 -21.38 4.81
N ILE A 258 33.29 -20.08 4.96
CA ILE A 258 32.29 -19.15 5.51
C ILE A 258 31.83 -18.19 4.41
N VAL A 259 30.51 -18.09 4.24
CA VAL A 259 29.90 -17.17 3.26
C VAL A 259 29.16 -16.06 4.01
N ALA A 260 29.32 -14.82 3.55
CA ALA A 260 28.59 -13.67 4.09
C ALA A 260 27.63 -13.10 3.03
N LEU A 261 26.33 -13.15 3.29
CA LEU A 261 25.29 -12.51 2.47
C LEU A 261 24.97 -11.14 3.06
N LEU A 262 25.47 -10.08 2.40
CA LEU A 262 25.36 -8.70 2.86
C LEU A 262 24.42 -7.90 1.94
N GLY A 263 23.50 -7.13 2.50
CA GLY A 263 22.61 -6.30 1.67
C GLY A 263 21.51 -5.55 2.41
N ASN A 264 20.51 -5.13 1.64
CA ASN A 264 19.27 -4.58 2.20
C ASN A 264 18.17 -5.65 2.26
N SER A 265 16.89 -5.25 2.25
CA SER A 265 15.76 -6.19 2.20
C SER A 265 15.82 -7.16 1.01
N PHE A 266 16.54 -6.82 -0.07
CA PHE A 266 16.77 -7.75 -1.19
C PHE A 266 17.65 -8.93 -0.78
N ALA A 267 18.65 -8.74 0.09
CA ALA A 267 19.44 -9.84 0.66
C ALA A 267 18.61 -10.73 1.58
N THR A 268 17.71 -10.14 2.37
CA THR A 268 16.75 -10.91 3.18
C THR A 268 15.90 -11.82 2.29
N ARG A 269 15.33 -11.30 1.19
CA ARG A 269 14.53 -12.11 0.26
C ARG A 269 15.36 -13.15 -0.48
N PHE A 270 16.56 -12.77 -0.91
CA PHE A 270 17.48 -13.66 -1.62
C PHE A 270 18.06 -14.78 -0.75
N SER A 271 18.01 -14.64 0.58
CA SER A 271 18.59 -15.61 1.52
C SER A 271 18.09 -17.04 1.30
N ILE A 272 16.83 -17.24 0.92
CA ILE A 272 16.29 -18.58 0.63
C ILE A 272 16.98 -19.22 -0.57
N THR A 273 17.16 -18.46 -1.66
CA THR A 273 17.88 -18.92 -2.86
C THR A 273 19.36 -19.14 -2.56
N ALA A 274 19.99 -18.26 -1.78
CA ALA A 274 21.37 -18.45 -1.34
C ALA A 274 21.54 -19.75 -0.54
N VAL A 275 20.64 -20.04 0.41
CA VAL A 275 20.64 -21.30 1.16
C VAL A 275 20.45 -22.51 0.26
N LYS A 276 19.55 -22.46 -0.74
CA LYS A 276 19.40 -23.55 -1.73
C LYS A 276 20.71 -23.86 -2.43
N VAL A 277 21.40 -22.83 -2.94
CA VAL A 277 22.68 -23.00 -3.65
C VAL A 277 23.78 -23.49 -2.72
N LEU A 278 23.95 -22.87 -1.56
CA LEU A 278 25.06 -23.18 -0.65
C LEU A 278 24.97 -24.58 -0.05
N LYS A 279 23.76 -25.15 0.09
CA LYS A 279 23.58 -26.56 0.50
C LYS A 279 24.25 -27.54 -0.46
N GLU A 280 24.39 -27.19 -1.73
CA GLU A 280 25.01 -28.05 -2.74
C GLU A 280 26.54 -28.07 -2.68
N PHE A 281 27.18 -27.21 -1.87
CA PHE A 281 28.64 -27.13 -1.73
C PHE A 281 29.09 -27.71 -0.39
N PRO A 282 29.69 -28.93 -0.36
CA PRO A 282 30.10 -29.59 0.89
C PRO A 282 31.15 -28.83 1.71
N SER A 283 31.90 -27.93 1.08
CA SER A 283 32.91 -27.10 1.76
C SER A 283 32.29 -26.02 2.65
N VAL A 284 31.01 -25.67 2.44
CA VAL A 284 30.36 -24.57 3.16
C VAL A 284 30.00 -25.02 4.56
N LYS A 285 30.61 -24.37 5.55
CA LYS A 285 30.32 -24.59 6.96
C LYS A 285 29.09 -23.78 7.40
N LYS A 286 29.13 -22.47 7.12
CA LYS A 286 28.16 -21.50 7.61
C LYS A 286 27.92 -20.38 6.59
N MET A 287 26.72 -19.83 6.62
CA MET A 287 26.39 -18.55 6.00
C MET A 287 25.95 -17.55 7.06
N TYR A 288 26.52 -16.35 7.03
CA TYR A 288 26.04 -15.19 7.78
C TYR A 288 25.16 -14.33 6.88
N LEU A 289 23.90 -14.12 7.24
CA LEU A 289 23.04 -13.11 6.64
C LEU A 289 23.13 -11.85 7.49
N ILE A 290 23.52 -10.73 6.89
CA ILE A 290 23.49 -9.40 7.52
C ILE A 290 22.76 -8.48 6.57
N SER A 291 21.56 -8.08 6.96
CA SER A 291 20.70 -7.27 6.12
C SER A 291 19.89 -6.27 6.90
N ARG A 292 19.71 -5.08 6.30
CA ARG A 292 18.87 -4.01 6.84
C ARG A 292 18.11 -3.30 5.75
N ALA A 293 16.80 -3.17 5.92
CA ALA A 293 15.97 -2.44 4.97
C ALA A 293 16.55 -1.05 4.64
N SER A 294 16.53 -0.72 3.36
CA SER A 294 17.01 0.55 2.79
C SER A 294 18.52 0.85 2.90
N CYS A 295 19.30 0.14 3.72
CA CYS A 295 20.74 0.36 3.85
C CYS A 295 21.54 -0.47 2.86
N THR A 296 22.34 0.18 2.02
CA THR A 296 23.30 -0.48 1.14
C THR A 296 24.52 -0.96 1.91
N VAL A 297 25.26 -1.92 1.34
CA VAL A 297 26.54 -2.37 1.92
C VAL A 297 27.63 -1.33 1.74
N PHE A 298 27.51 -0.52 0.69
CA PHE A 298 28.44 0.55 0.44
C PHE A 298 27.92 1.91 0.89
N ASP A 299 28.80 2.73 1.47
CA ASP A 299 28.57 4.14 1.71
C ASP A 299 28.60 4.86 0.38
N THR A 300 27.53 5.59 0.13
CA THR A 300 27.42 6.43 -1.05
C THR A 300 27.63 7.90 -0.69
N LEU A 301 28.02 8.20 0.55
CA LEU A 301 28.39 9.50 1.15
C LEU A 301 27.36 10.63 1.00
N LEU A 302 26.24 10.36 0.34
CA LEU A 302 25.10 11.24 0.26
C LEU A 302 24.30 11.00 1.52
N LYS A 303 24.59 11.78 2.58
CA LYS A 303 23.77 11.91 3.78
C LYS A 303 22.31 11.77 3.35
N MET A 304 21.71 10.64 3.68
CA MET A 304 20.35 10.38 3.28
C MET A 304 19.52 11.39 4.04
N GLU A 305 19.05 12.45 3.37
CA GLU A 305 18.29 13.53 4.02
C GLU A 305 17.08 12.98 4.82
N ASN A 306 16.64 11.75 4.50
CA ASN A 306 15.57 11.03 5.19
C ASN A 306 15.88 9.57 5.60
N ALA A 307 17.08 9.05 5.39
CA ALA A 307 17.39 7.73 5.96
C ALA A 307 18.29 7.94 7.16
N GLY A 308 17.76 7.53 8.31
CA GLY A 308 18.34 7.86 9.60
C GLY A 308 19.82 7.49 9.72
N TRP A 309 20.43 8.06 10.75
CA TRP A 309 21.80 7.89 11.26
C TRP A 309 22.29 6.43 11.47
N HIS A 310 21.54 5.43 10.97
CA HIS A 310 21.72 4.02 11.22
C HIS A 310 22.38 3.26 10.06
N CYS A 311 22.31 3.73 8.81
CA CYS A 311 22.98 3.05 7.69
C CYS A 311 24.50 3.22 7.73
N GLU A 312 25.00 4.42 8.06
CA GLU A 312 26.44 4.69 8.24
C GLU A 312 27.04 3.80 9.32
N LYS A 313 26.34 3.67 10.47
CA LYS A 313 26.74 2.74 11.52
C LYS A 313 26.76 1.29 11.06
N MET A 314 25.77 0.88 10.26
CA MET A 314 25.70 -0.49 9.73
C MET A 314 26.91 -0.80 8.84
N ILE A 315 27.31 0.14 7.99
CA ILE A 315 28.50 0.01 7.15
C ILE A 315 29.77 -0.20 7.98
N GLY A 316 29.97 0.62 9.03
CA GLY A 316 31.07 0.45 9.96
C GLY A 316 31.07 -0.95 10.63
N LYS A 317 29.91 -1.40 11.12
CA LYS A 317 29.77 -2.74 11.72
C LYS A 317 29.96 -3.87 10.71
N ASN A 318 29.61 -3.69 9.44
CA ASN A 318 29.92 -4.67 8.39
C ASN A 318 31.43 -4.83 8.20
N ILE A 319 32.20 -3.74 8.26
CA ILE A 319 33.67 -3.80 8.22
C ILE A 319 34.21 -4.54 9.45
N ASP A 320 33.70 -4.25 10.65
CA ASP A 320 34.09 -4.96 11.87
C ASP A 320 33.79 -6.46 11.80
N PHE A 321 32.62 -6.82 11.24
CA PHE A 321 32.25 -8.19 10.98
C PHE A 321 33.22 -8.88 10.02
N VAL A 322 33.52 -8.27 8.87
CA VAL A 322 34.46 -8.84 7.90
C VAL A 322 35.86 -9.02 8.52
N LYS A 323 36.31 -8.08 9.36
CA LYS A 323 37.59 -8.17 10.09
C LYS A 323 37.64 -9.34 11.08
N ARG A 324 36.56 -9.55 11.84
CA ARG A 324 36.48 -10.59 12.88
C ARG A 324 36.22 -11.98 12.30
N VAL A 325 35.27 -12.10 11.38
CA VAL A 325 34.78 -13.39 10.86
C VAL A 325 35.60 -13.86 9.66
N ARG A 326 36.15 -12.95 8.86
CA ARG A 326 36.96 -13.25 7.66
C ARG A 326 36.28 -14.26 6.72
N PRO A 327 35.10 -13.91 6.17
CA PRO A 327 34.40 -14.81 5.25
C PRO A 327 35.25 -15.07 3.99
N ASP A 328 35.19 -16.29 3.46
CA ASP A 328 35.85 -16.64 2.20
C ASP A 328 35.20 -15.92 1.01
N VAL A 329 33.87 -15.79 1.07
CA VAL A 329 33.04 -15.18 0.02
C VAL A 329 32.05 -14.21 0.63
N ILE A 330 32.03 -12.98 0.11
CA ILE A 330 30.90 -12.06 0.30
C ILE A 330 29.99 -12.17 -0.91
N ILE A 331 28.70 -12.40 -0.69
CA ILE A 331 27.64 -12.22 -1.66
C ILE A 331 26.92 -10.92 -1.31
N ASN A 332 27.00 -9.92 -2.19
CA ASN A 332 26.27 -8.68 -2.07
C ASN A 332 25.10 -8.66 -3.04
N ILE A 333 23.90 -8.54 -2.49
CA ILE A 333 22.70 -8.23 -3.25
C ILE A 333 21.95 -7.10 -2.54
N ALA A 334 21.85 -5.99 -3.24
CA ALA A 334 21.25 -4.79 -2.71
C ALA A 334 20.64 -3.99 -3.84
N ARG A 335 19.86 -2.99 -3.43
CA ARG A 335 19.34 -1.99 -4.34
C ARG A 335 19.90 -0.64 -3.96
N TYR A 336 20.66 -0.06 -4.88
CA TYR A 336 21.49 1.13 -4.64
C TYR A 336 20.76 2.45 -4.85
N ASN A 337 19.49 2.40 -5.19
CA ASN A 337 18.73 3.57 -5.60
C ASN A 337 17.80 4.08 -4.49
N GLN A 338 17.86 3.57 -3.26
CA GLN A 338 17.03 4.09 -2.15
C GLN A 338 17.43 5.51 -1.69
N ILE A 339 18.41 6.13 -2.36
CA ILE A 339 18.91 7.47 -2.11
C ILE A 339 18.49 8.38 -3.26
N ASN A 340 17.64 9.38 -2.96
CA ASN A 340 17.00 10.24 -3.97
C ASN A 340 17.98 10.92 -4.93
N LYS A 341 19.19 11.28 -4.49
CA LYS A 341 20.22 11.91 -5.35
C LYS A 341 20.88 10.93 -6.33
N ILE A 342 20.99 9.65 -5.97
CA ILE A 342 21.63 8.60 -6.80
C ILE A 342 20.68 8.11 -7.91
N LYS A 343 19.37 8.23 -7.71
CA LYS A 343 18.34 7.95 -8.72
C LYS A 343 18.35 8.95 -9.88
N LEU A 344 18.93 10.13 -9.69
CA LEU A 344 18.90 11.17 -10.71
C LEU A 344 19.75 10.77 -11.93
N PRO A 345 19.30 11.09 -13.15
CA PRO A 345 20.11 10.95 -14.36
C PRO A 345 21.50 11.55 -14.14
N ILE A 346 22.52 10.88 -14.66
CA ILE A 346 23.92 11.31 -14.52
C ILE A 346 24.09 12.61 -15.31
N PRO A 347 24.38 13.75 -14.66
CA PRO A 347 24.66 14.99 -15.36
C PRO A 347 25.89 14.85 -16.27
N LYS A 348 25.89 15.52 -17.43
CA LYS A 348 27.01 15.43 -18.40
C LYS A 348 28.38 15.81 -17.82
N PHE A 349 28.41 16.61 -16.77
CA PHE A 349 29.63 17.08 -16.11
C PHE A 349 30.08 16.19 -14.93
N GLU A 350 29.31 15.17 -14.55
CA GLU A 350 29.66 14.29 -13.44
C GLU A 350 30.81 13.35 -13.84
N ASN A 351 31.97 13.52 -13.21
CA ASN A 351 33.07 12.56 -13.32
C ASN A 351 32.79 11.37 -12.38
N LEU A 352 32.27 10.29 -12.96
CA LEU A 352 31.92 9.07 -12.22
C LEU A 352 33.11 8.45 -11.48
N GLN A 353 34.34 8.60 -11.94
CA GLN A 353 35.51 8.02 -11.27
C GLN A 353 35.90 8.77 -9.99
N ASN A 354 35.55 10.06 -9.90
CA ASN A 354 35.90 10.94 -8.79
C ASN A 354 34.67 11.41 -8.01
N SER A 355 33.53 10.71 -8.14
CA SER A 355 32.31 11.03 -7.39
C SER A 355 32.44 10.62 -5.93
N ALA A 356 31.73 11.30 -5.03
CA ALA A 356 31.68 10.90 -3.61
C ALA A 356 31.16 9.46 -3.43
N VAL A 357 30.18 9.05 -4.25
CA VAL A 357 29.63 7.68 -4.24
C VAL A 357 30.73 6.66 -4.57
N THR A 358 31.48 6.92 -5.63
CA THR A 358 32.57 6.04 -6.10
C THR A 358 33.70 5.97 -5.07
N PHE A 359 34.05 7.11 -4.44
CA PHE A 359 35.06 7.15 -3.39
C PHE A 359 34.67 6.31 -2.17
N GLY A 360 33.42 6.41 -1.70
CA GLY A 360 32.91 5.59 -0.59
C GLY A 360 33.00 4.10 -0.88
N ILE A 361 32.50 3.67 -2.04
CA ILE A 361 32.56 2.27 -2.49
C ILE A 361 34.02 1.77 -2.56
N LYS A 362 34.93 2.53 -3.18
CA LYS A 362 36.34 2.15 -3.32
C LYS A 362 37.00 2.00 -1.95
N LYS A 363 36.73 2.92 -1.01
CA LYS A 363 37.28 2.88 0.35
C LYS A 363 36.88 1.61 1.10
N GLU A 364 35.62 1.21 1.00
CA GLU A 364 35.10 0.03 1.72
C GLU A 364 35.54 -1.28 1.07
N LEU A 365 35.53 -1.35 -0.26
CA LEU A 365 36.05 -2.51 -0.96
C LEU A 365 37.52 -2.74 -0.65
N ALA A 366 38.32 -1.67 -0.57
CA ALA A 366 39.72 -1.77 -0.15
C ALA A 366 39.88 -2.32 1.28
N GLU A 367 38.91 -2.11 2.17
CA GLU A 367 38.89 -2.75 3.50
C GLU A 367 38.46 -4.22 3.42
N TYR A 368 37.46 -4.55 2.60
CA TYR A 368 37.00 -5.94 2.43
C TYR A 368 38.05 -6.84 1.76
N GLU A 369 38.74 -6.35 0.73
CA GLU A 369 39.75 -7.11 -0.03
C GLU A 369 40.96 -7.54 0.84
N LYS A 370 41.16 -6.92 2.02
CA LYS A 370 42.18 -7.33 3.00
C LYS A 370 41.85 -8.65 3.71
N TYR A 371 40.57 -9.03 3.79
CA TYR A 371 40.10 -10.14 4.61
C TYR A 371 39.27 -11.16 3.84
N VAL A 372 38.89 -10.86 2.60
CA VAL A 372 37.95 -11.65 1.80
C VAL A 372 38.55 -11.98 0.45
N ASN A 373 38.48 -13.25 0.07
CA ASN A 373 39.07 -13.76 -1.17
C ASN A 373 38.20 -13.43 -2.39
N LYS A 374 36.88 -13.43 -2.23
CA LYS A 374 35.94 -13.13 -3.32
C LYS A 374 34.75 -12.30 -2.88
N ILE A 375 34.40 -11.30 -3.68
CA ILE A 375 33.20 -10.50 -3.50
C ILE A 375 32.32 -10.65 -4.74
N ILE A 376 31.13 -11.21 -4.60
CA ILE A 376 30.16 -11.39 -5.68
C ILE A 376 29.10 -10.30 -5.53
N LEU A 377 28.89 -9.50 -6.57
CA LEU A 377 27.88 -8.44 -6.58
C LEU A 377 26.79 -8.75 -7.60
N PHE A 378 25.54 -8.75 -7.17
CA PHE A 378 24.41 -8.85 -8.08
C PHE A 378 24.06 -7.49 -8.66
N GLU A 379 23.88 -7.44 -9.98
CA GLU A 379 23.15 -6.35 -10.61
C GLU A 379 21.75 -6.23 -10.00
N PRO A 380 21.28 -5.01 -9.66
CA PRO A 380 20.01 -4.83 -8.98
C PRO A 380 18.82 -5.31 -9.83
N SER A 381 17.89 -6.01 -9.18
CA SER A 381 16.69 -6.53 -9.81
C SER A 381 15.64 -5.42 -10.07
N PRO A 382 14.77 -5.56 -11.10
CA PRO A 382 13.71 -4.61 -11.41
C PRO A 382 12.66 -4.42 -10.31
N LEU A 383 12.03 -3.24 -10.31
CA LEU A 383 10.89 -2.91 -9.47
C LEU A 383 9.56 -2.79 -10.20
N ALA A 384 8.49 -3.07 -9.48
CA ALA A 384 7.13 -2.80 -9.92
C ALA A 384 6.49 -1.53 -9.30
N TYR A 385 7.25 -0.72 -8.55
CA TYR A 385 6.77 0.43 -7.75
C TYR A 385 5.98 1.52 -8.50
N ASN A 386 6.17 1.67 -9.82
CA ASN A 386 5.41 2.62 -10.66
C ASN A 386 4.70 1.92 -11.82
N SER A 387 4.16 0.74 -11.56
CA SER A 387 3.46 -0.06 -12.57
C SER A 387 1.99 -0.29 -12.21
N VAL A 388 1.26 -0.87 -13.16
CA VAL A 388 -0.11 -1.36 -12.96
C VAL A 388 -0.13 -2.47 -11.90
N PHE A 389 0.93 -3.27 -11.82
CA PHE A 389 1.09 -4.33 -10.83
C PHE A 389 1.22 -3.78 -9.40
N LYS A 390 0.38 -4.27 -8.50
CA LYS A 390 0.33 -3.95 -7.07
C LYS A 390 0.76 -5.10 -6.17
N GLY A 391 0.90 -6.30 -6.72
CA GLY A 391 1.39 -7.47 -6.00
C GLY A 391 0.81 -8.78 -6.52
N PRO A 392 1.16 -9.92 -5.90
CA PRO A 392 0.68 -11.25 -6.29
C PRO A 392 -0.83 -11.37 -6.42
N GLY A 393 -1.60 -10.59 -5.64
CA GLY A 393 -3.05 -10.58 -5.71
C GLY A 393 -3.61 -10.20 -7.08
N ASP A 394 -2.93 -9.37 -7.86
CA ASP A 394 -3.37 -9.02 -9.22
C ASP A 394 -3.28 -10.23 -10.17
N ILE A 395 -2.23 -11.03 -10.01
CA ILE A 395 -2.04 -12.27 -10.76
C ILE A 395 -3.10 -13.29 -10.35
N SER A 396 -3.34 -13.45 -9.05
CA SER A 396 -4.40 -14.34 -8.53
C SER A 396 -5.79 -13.94 -9.04
N ARG A 397 -6.09 -12.65 -9.18
CA ARG A 397 -7.35 -12.18 -9.78
C ARG A 397 -7.45 -12.56 -11.26
N ILE A 398 -6.41 -12.34 -12.06
CA ILE A 398 -6.40 -12.76 -13.48
C ILE A 398 -6.62 -14.26 -13.59
N LEU A 399 -5.92 -15.04 -12.77
CA LEU A 399 -6.10 -16.48 -12.70
C LEU A 399 -7.53 -16.88 -12.35
N THR A 400 -8.22 -16.14 -11.46
CA THR A 400 -9.60 -16.42 -11.02
C THR A 400 -10.66 -16.07 -12.07
N PHE A 401 -10.40 -15.09 -12.95
CA PHE A 401 -11.39 -14.64 -13.93
C PHE A 401 -11.11 -15.12 -15.36
N ASN A 402 -9.89 -15.55 -15.67
CA ASN A 402 -9.47 -15.94 -17.02
C ASN A 402 -8.67 -17.26 -17.01
N HIS A 403 -9.33 -18.36 -16.63
CA HIS A 403 -8.71 -19.68 -16.41
C HIS A 403 -8.23 -20.41 -17.68
N THR A 404 -8.77 -20.07 -18.85
CA THR A 404 -8.56 -20.86 -20.09
C THR A 404 -7.26 -20.51 -20.80
N SER A 405 -6.80 -19.26 -20.71
CA SER A 405 -5.51 -18.80 -21.22
C SER A 405 -5.10 -17.50 -20.51
N PRO A 406 -4.68 -17.56 -19.23
CA PRO A 406 -4.29 -16.38 -18.49
C PRO A 406 -3.06 -15.71 -19.14
N SER A 407 -3.13 -14.40 -19.33
CA SER A 407 -2.00 -13.57 -19.73
C SER A 407 -1.75 -12.49 -18.70
N PHE A 408 -0.46 -12.27 -18.39
CA PHE A 408 -0.01 -11.27 -17.41
C PHE A 408 0.72 -10.10 -18.09
N ASP A 409 0.68 -10.02 -19.42
CA ASP A 409 1.37 -8.99 -20.20
C ASP A 409 0.88 -7.56 -19.95
N SER A 410 -0.34 -7.42 -19.44
CA SER A 410 -0.92 -6.16 -18.98
C SER A 410 -0.32 -5.66 -17.67
N LEU A 411 0.23 -6.58 -16.85
CA LEU A 411 0.90 -6.29 -15.59
C LEU A 411 2.42 -6.14 -15.76
N ALA A 412 2.96 -6.54 -16.91
CA ALA A 412 4.39 -6.50 -17.19
C ALA A 412 4.94 -5.06 -17.19
N LEU A 413 6.17 -4.90 -16.72
CA LEU A 413 6.85 -3.61 -16.63
C LEU A 413 7.41 -3.22 -17.99
N SER A 414 7.44 -1.91 -18.29
CA SER A 414 8.19 -1.39 -19.44
C SER A 414 9.69 -1.46 -19.17
N ARG A 415 10.47 -2.07 -20.08
CA ARG A 415 11.93 -2.15 -19.96
C ARG A 415 12.57 -0.78 -19.81
N GLY A 416 12.15 0.21 -20.60
CA GLY A 416 12.72 1.56 -20.55
C GLY A 416 12.49 2.26 -19.22
N SER A 417 11.32 2.04 -18.59
CA SER A 417 11.02 2.57 -17.25
C SER A 417 11.90 1.93 -16.17
N VAL A 418 12.15 0.62 -16.27
CA VAL A 418 13.04 -0.10 -15.35
C VAL A 418 14.48 0.37 -15.52
N GLU A 419 14.97 0.49 -16.74
CA GLU A 419 16.32 0.99 -17.04
C GLU A 419 16.51 2.42 -16.53
N MET A 420 15.51 3.29 -16.69
CA MET A 420 15.53 4.65 -16.16
C MET A 420 15.64 4.70 -14.62
N ASP A 421 15.03 3.75 -13.91
CA ASP A 421 15.07 3.65 -12.44
C ASP A 421 16.39 3.03 -11.91
N LEU A 422 16.94 2.05 -12.62
CA LEU A 422 18.11 1.28 -12.16
C LEU A 422 19.45 1.84 -12.64
N ASN A 423 19.53 2.23 -13.91
CA ASN A 423 20.81 2.54 -14.56
C ASN A 423 21.59 3.67 -13.90
N PRO A 424 20.99 4.79 -13.44
CA PRO A 424 21.76 5.88 -12.85
C PRO A 424 22.52 5.46 -11.59
N ALA A 425 21.86 4.69 -10.71
CA ALA A 425 22.46 4.19 -9.49
C ALA A 425 23.50 3.11 -9.79
N TRP A 426 23.12 2.13 -10.63
CA TRP A 426 24.00 1.01 -10.95
C TRP A 426 25.25 1.43 -11.71
N THR A 427 25.17 2.46 -12.56
CA THR A 427 26.34 2.99 -13.29
C THR A 427 27.36 3.61 -12.34
N ARG A 428 26.92 4.32 -11.29
CA ARG A 428 27.82 4.85 -10.24
C ARG A 428 28.48 3.72 -9.44
N VAL A 429 27.70 2.68 -9.10
CA VAL A 429 28.24 1.51 -8.39
C VAL A 429 29.27 0.77 -9.26
N LYS A 430 28.96 0.54 -10.54
CA LYS A 430 29.89 -0.06 -11.50
C LYS A 430 31.20 0.73 -11.61
N ALA A 431 31.15 2.06 -11.59
CA ALA A 431 32.35 2.89 -11.56
C ALA A 431 33.15 2.71 -10.25
N GLY A 432 32.46 2.60 -9.11
CA GLY A 432 33.07 2.35 -7.80
C GLY A 432 33.79 1.02 -7.68
N ILE A 433 33.24 -0.03 -8.30
CA ILE A 433 33.81 -1.39 -8.21
C ILE A 433 34.79 -1.72 -9.34
N ALA A 434 35.04 -0.81 -10.28
CA ALA A 434 35.81 -1.08 -11.49
C ALA A 434 37.25 -1.55 -11.21
N ASP A 435 37.85 -1.06 -10.12
CA ASP A 435 39.23 -1.37 -9.73
C ASP A 435 39.34 -2.59 -8.78
N CYS A 436 38.21 -3.19 -8.39
CA CYS A 436 38.16 -4.29 -7.43
C CYS A 436 38.56 -5.61 -8.11
N LYS A 437 39.71 -6.17 -7.71
CA LYS A 437 40.28 -7.38 -8.33
C LYS A 437 39.56 -8.64 -7.88
N ASN A 438 39.09 -8.66 -6.64
CA ASN A 438 38.39 -9.80 -6.06
C ASN A 438 36.87 -9.76 -6.33
N CYS A 439 36.38 -8.73 -7.03
CA CYS A 439 34.97 -8.57 -7.34
C CYS A 439 34.53 -9.38 -8.57
N THR A 440 33.30 -9.88 -8.56
CA THR A 440 32.65 -10.47 -9.72
C THR A 440 31.21 -10.03 -9.76
N VAL A 441 30.82 -9.42 -10.88
CA VAL A 441 29.47 -8.92 -11.09
C VAL A 441 28.64 -10.00 -11.77
N ILE A 442 27.51 -10.37 -11.16
CA ILE A 442 26.50 -11.22 -11.77
C ILE A 442 25.45 -10.31 -12.40
N PRO A 443 25.37 -10.25 -13.75
CA PRO A 443 24.26 -9.58 -14.39
C PRO A 443 22.96 -10.31 -14.03
N THR A 444 21.86 -9.58 -13.93
CA THR A 444 20.54 -10.16 -13.61
C THR A 444 19.44 -9.59 -14.48
N PHE A 445 19.66 -8.44 -15.12
CA PHE A 445 18.61 -7.70 -15.78
C PHE A 445 17.87 -8.52 -16.84
N ASP A 446 18.60 -9.31 -17.62
CA ASP A 446 18.08 -10.17 -18.67
C ASP A 446 17.32 -11.41 -18.16
N LEU A 447 17.47 -11.78 -16.87
CA LEU A 447 16.63 -12.80 -16.23
C LEU A 447 15.19 -12.30 -16.03
N PHE A 448 15.05 -11.00 -15.81
CA PHE A 448 13.76 -10.37 -15.49
C PHE A 448 13.12 -9.67 -16.69
N CYS A 449 13.92 -9.21 -17.64
CA CYS A 449 13.48 -8.36 -18.75
C CYS A 449 13.82 -8.94 -20.12
N GLY A 450 12.82 -9.04 -20.98
CA GLY A 450 12.99 -9.32 -22.41
C GLY A 450 13.36 -8.05 -23.20
N LYS A 451 13.04 -8.04 -24.51
CA LYS A 451 13.37 -6.90 -25.40
C LYS A 451 12.62 -5.61 -25.05
N GLN A 452 11.34 -5.72 -24.68
CA GLN A 452 10.48 -4.54 -24.44
C GLN A 452 9.81 -4.53 -23.06
N LYS A 453 9.57 -5.71 -22.48
CA LYS A 453 8.83 -5.87 -21.24
C LYS A 453 9.59 -6.71 -20.22
N CYS A 454 9.32 -6.49 -18.95
CA CYS A 454 9.78 -7.32 -17.84
C CYS A 454 8.56 -8.01 -17.19
N PRO A 455 8.36 -9.32 -17.41
CA PRO A 455 7.24 -10.04 -16.82
C PRO A 455 7.31 -10.04 -15.30
N VAL A 456 6.14 -9.87 -14.66
CA VAL A 456 5.98 -9.92 -13.19
C VAL A 456 5.56 -11.30 -12.69
N ALA A 457 5.22 -12.21 -13.61
CA ALA A 457 4.82 -13.58 -13.34
C ALA A 457 5.46 -14.54 -14.36
N GLU A 458 5.54 -15.81 -14.00
CA GLU A 458 5.77 -16.91 -14.95
C GLU A 458 4.53 -17.15 -15.82
N SER A 459 4.70 -17.91 -16.91
CA SER A 459 3.58 -18.39 -17.74
C SER A 459 2.58 -19.23 -16.94
N SER A 460 3.06 -19.94 -15.91
CA SER A 460 2.26 -20.69 -14.94
C SER A 460 1.36 -19.82 -14.04
N GLY A 461 1.61 -18.50 -14.00
CA GLY A 461 0.95 -17.58 -13.08
C GLY A 461 1.57 -17.51 -11.68
N ILE A 462 2.74 -18.11 -11.46
CA ILE A 462 3.50 -17.90 -10.24
C ILE A 462 4.14 -16.51 -10.28
N SER A 463 3.86 -15.68 -9.28
CA SER A 463 4.38 -14.33 -9.17
C SER A 463 5.89 -14.33 -8.93
N ARG A 464 6.64 -13.51 -9.68
CA ARG A 464 8.08 -13.25 -9.44
C ARG A 464 8.32 -12.26 -8.31
N TYR A 465 7.27 -11.60 -7.86
CA TYR A 465 7.31 -10.55 -6.85
C TYR A 465 6.46 -10.94 -5.64
N CYS A 466 6.83 -10.53 -4.43
CA CYS A 466 5.97 -10.68 -3.25
C CYS A 466 5.23 -9.39 -2.89
N ASP A 467 5.76 -8.24 -3.30
CA ASP A 467 5.10 -6.93 -3.30
C ASP A 467 5.62 -6.11 -4.50
N ILE A 468 5.38 -4.80 -4.54
CA ILE A 468 5.86 -3.95 -5.64
C ILE A 468 7.39 -3.68 -5.62
N TYR A 469 8.08 -4.07 -4.55
CA TYR A 469 9.49 -3.81 -4.30
C TYR A 469 10.37 -5.06 -4.37
N HIS A 470 9.86 -6.19 -3.90
CA HIS A 470 10.64 -7.34 -3.48
C HIS A 470 10.28 -8.56 -4.32
N LEU A 471 11.30 -9.34 -4.65
CA LEU A 471 11.12 -10.60 -5.34
C LEU A 471 10.51 -11.66 -4.41
N SER A 472 9.63 -12.48 -4.98
CA SER A 472 9.21 -13.73 -4.37
C SER A 472 10.33 -14.76 -4.44
N GLU A 473 10.11 -15.92 -3.83
CA GLU A 473 11.04 -17.05 -3.97
C GLU A 473 11.23 -17.47 -5.44
N ALA A 474 10.14 -17.50 -6.22
CA ALA A 474 10.21 -17.78 -7.65
C ALA A 474 11.04 -16.72 -8.41
N GLY A 475 10.91 -15.45 -8.02
CA GLY A 475 11.71 -14.37 -8.59
C GLY A 475 13.19 -14.47 -8.25
N THR A 476 13.54 -14.80 -7.00
CA THR A 476 14.94 -14.93 -6.59
C THR A 476 15.60 -16.18 -7.19
N ASP A 477 14.85 -17.26 -7.38
CA ASP A 477 15.35 -18.52 -7.96
C ASP A 477 15.80 -18.40 -9.42
N LEU A 478 15.36 -17.37 -10.16
CA LEU A 478 15.90 -17.05 -11.49
C LEU A 478 17.42 -16.82 -11.47
N MET A 479 17.96 -16.35 -10.34
CA MET A 479 19.38 -16.07 -10.15
C MET A 479 20.19 -17.30 -9.72
N LEU A 480 19.53 -18.42 -9.36
CA LEU A 480 20.14 -19.64 -8.83
C LEU A 480 21.26 -20.18 -9.75
N PRO A 481 21.07 -20.35 -11.08
CA PRO A 481 22.11 -20.89 -11.95
C PRO A 481 23.34 -20.00 -12.02
N ARG A 482 23.15 -18.66 -12.01
CA ARG A 482 24.25 -17.69 -12.08
C ARG A 482 25.04 -17.66 -10.78
N LEU A 483 24.36 -17.72 -9.63
CA LEU A 483 25.03 -17.80 -8.33
C LEU A 483 25.86 -19.08 -8.25
N LYS A 484 25.26 -20.22 -8.57
CA LYS A 484 25.93 -21.53 -8.52
C LYS A 484 27.18 -21.54 -9.39
N ASN A 485 27.11 -20.99 -10.60
CA ASN A 485 28.27 -20.90 -11.49
C ASN A 485 29.36 -19.96 -10.94
N ALA A 486 28.99 -18.82 -10.36
CA ALA A 486 29.94 -17.86 -9.81
C ALA A 486 30.68 -18.38 -8.57
N LEU A 487 30.07 -19.30 -7.82
CA LEU A 487 30.67 -19.95 -6.64
C LEU A 487 31.53 -21.17 -6.99
N LYS A 488 31.35 -21.74 -8.18
CA LYS A 488 32.07 -22.94 -8.62
C LYS A 488 33.58 -22.67 -8.68
N GLY A 489 34.36 -23.52 -8.03
CA GLY A 489 35.82 -23.37 -7.95
C GLY A 489 36.30 -22.43 -6.85
N ILE A 490 35.38 -21.84 -6.08
CA ILE A 490 35.66 -21.03 -4.88
C ILE A 490 35.23 -21.79 -3.63
N LEU A 491 34.01 -22.34 -3.69
CA LEU A 491 33.41 -23.21 -2.69
C LEU A 491 33.42 -24.67 -3.18
#